data_AF-A0A0R1YEZ3-F1
#
_entry.id   AF-A0A0R1YEZ3-F1
#
_cell.length_a   1.000
_cell.length_b   1.000
_cell.length_c   1.000
_cell.angle_alpha   90.00
_cell.angle_beta   90.00
_cell.angle_gamma   90.00
#
_symmetry.space_group_name_H-M   'P 1'
#
loop_
_entity.id
_entity.type
_entity.pdbx_description
1 polymer ?
#
loop_
_entity_poly.entity_id
_entity_poly.type
_entity_poly.pdbx_seq_one_letter_code
_entity_poly.pdbx_strand_id
1 'polypeptide(L)' 'MDSHLGDTLTVVAQAGRKKITKRHGVLKETFPAVFVVDLDQDKNNFEHVSYSYTDLLTKNIELEFDDEEAEEAEA' A
#
# COMPACT_ATOMS: atom_id res chain seq x y z
N MET A 1 9.89 2.80 0.56
CA MET A 1 8.76 2.48 1.47
C MET A 1 8.84 3.35 2.69
N ASP A 2 9.89 3.27 3.51
CA ASP A 2 10.06 4.19 4.65
C ASP A 2 10.13 5.66 4.24
N SER A 3 10.61 5.98 3.04
CA SER A 3 10.63 7.35 2.51
C SER A 3 9.25 7.91 2.14
N HIS A 4 8.22 7.06 2.04
CA HIS A 4 6.85 7.43 1.65
C HIS A 4 5.85 7.35 2.81
N LEU A 5 6.37 7.40 4.05
CA LEU A 5 5.55 7.38 5.25
C LEU A 5 4.71 8.66 5.32
N GLY A 6 3.40 8.50 5.27
CA GLY A 6 2.43 9.60 5.26
C GLY A 6 1.84 9.89 3.88
N ASP A 7 2.33 9.25 2.81
CA ASP A 7 1.86 9.52 1.46
C ASP A 7 0.61 8.72 1.09
N THR A 8 -0.24 9.35 0.29
CA THR A 8 -1.41 8.73 -0.31
C THR A 8 -1.00 7.74 -1.39
N LEU A 9 -1.62 6.57 -1.37
CA LEU A 9 -1.39 5.50 -2.31
C LEU A 9 -2.65 4.70 -2.57
N THR A 10 -2.70 4.09 -3.74
CA THR A 10 -3.76 3.17 -4.14
C THR A 10 -3.25 1.75 -4.03
N VAL A 11 -3.84 0.98 -3.12
CA VAL A 11 -3.60 -0.46 -2.95
C VAL A 11 -4.53 -1.25 -3.85
N VAL A 12 -3.96 -2.08 -4.71
CA VAL A 12 -4.68 -3.04 -5.55
C VAL A 12 -4.36 -4.44 -5.06
N ALA A 13 -5.29 -5.07 -4.33
CA ALA A 13 -5.09 -6.40 -3.75
C ALA A 13 -5.96 -7.47 -4.43
N GLN A 14 -5.38 -8.65 -4.68
CA GLN A 14 -6.13 -9.82 -5.12
C GLN A 14 -6.83 -10.50 -3.94
N ALA A 15 -8.11 -10.19 -3.75
CA ALA A 15 -8.93 -10.76 -2.68
C ALA A 15 -9.49 -12.17 -3.01
N GLY A 16 -9.09 -12.79 -4.13
CA GLY A 16 -9.48 -14.16 -4.49
C GLY A 16 -9.39 -14.51 -5.98
N ARG A 17 -9.99 -15.65 -6.38
CA ARG A 17 -9.85 -16.30 -7.71
C ARG A 17 -10.27 -15.47 -8.94
N LYS A 18 -10.87 -14.30 -8.76
CA LYS A 18 -11.25 -13.40 -9.85
C LYS A 18 -11.56 -11.97 -9.40
N LYS A 19 -11.22 -11.62 -8.16
CA LYS A 19 -11.68 -10.38 -7.53
C LYS A 19 -10.48 -9.55 -7.12
N ILE A 20 -10.30 -8.44 -7.81
CA ILE A 20 -9.28 -7.44 -7.53
C ILE A 20 -9.98 -6.29 -6.81
N THR A 21 -9.44 -5.89 -5.69
CA THR A 21 -9.98 -4.79 -4.89
C THR A 21 -8.99 -3.64 -4.96
N LYS A 22 -9.42 -2.51 -5.53
CA LYS A 22 -8.67 -1.26 -5.51
C LYS A 22 -9.16 -0.41 -4.35
N ARG A 23 -8.25 0.04 -3.50
CA ARG A 23 -8.55 0.88 -2.35
C ARG A 23 -7.56 2.01 -2.30
N HIS A 24 -8.06 3.21 -2.03
CA HIS A 24 -7.21 4.36 -1.78
C HIS A 24 -6.95 4.46 -0.28
N GLY A 25 -5.73 4.82 0.09
CA GLY A 25 -5.32 4.93 1.48
C GLY A 25 -4.03 5.72 1.61
N VAL A 26 -3.49 5.74 2.83
CA VAL A 26 -2.27 6.45 3.20
C VAL A 26 -1.30 5.47 3.85
N LEU A 27 -0.02 5.49 3.46
CA LEU A 27 0.99 4.70 4.15
C LEU A 27 1.18 5.27 5.55
N LYS A 28 0.80 4.53 6.60
CA LYS A 28 0.87 5.04 7.97
C LYS A 28 2.17 4.65 8.65
N GLU A 29 2.52 3.37 8.56
CA GLU A 29 3.70 2.81 9.22
C GLU A 29 4.36 1.75 8.35
N THR A 30 5.68 1.65 8.42
CA THR A 30 6.48 0.64 7.74
C THR A 30 7.32 -0.09 8.77
N PHE A 31 7.31 -1.42 8.72
CA PHE A 31 8.11 -2.30 9.55
C PHE A 31 8.97 -3.17 8.64
N PRO A 32 10.08 -3.77 9.12
CA PRO A 32 11.02 -4.53 8.29
C PRO A 32 10.41 -5.71 7.49
N ALA A 33 9.26 -6.23 7.91
CA ALA A 33 8.59 -7.35 7.26
C ALA A 33 7.21 -7.02 6.68
N VAL A 34 6.57 -5.95 7.18
CA VAL A 34 5.18 -5.59 6.86
C VAL A 34 5.02 -4.07 6.88
N PHE A 35 4.05 -3.55 6.14
CA PHE A 35 3.70 -2.14 6.17
C PHE A 35 2.20 -1.99 6.41
N VAL A 36 1.80 -0.90 7.05
CA VAL A 36 0.44 -0.57 7.45
C VAL A 36 -0.06 0.58 6.60
N VAL A 37 -1.17 0.34 5.92
CA VAL A 37 -1.89 1.35 5.14
C VAL A 37 -3.21 1.65 5.84
N ASP A 38 -3.46 2.94 6.07
CA ASP A 38 -4.75 3.46 6.54
C ASP A 38 -5.66 3.61 5.32
N LEU A 39 -6.75 2.86 5.26
CA LEU A 39 -7.72 2.86 4.17
C LEU A 39 -8.95 3.66 4.58
N ASP A 40 -9.43 4.50 3.67
CA ASP A 40 -10.50 5.44 3.97
C ASP A 40 -11.82 4.74 4.31
N GLN A 41 -12.34 5.02 5.51
CA GLN A 41 -13.45 4.29 6.13
C GLN A 41 -14.81 4.62 5.49
N ASP A 42 -14.93 5.78 4.86
CA ASP A 42 -16.15 6.26 4.20
C ASP A 42 -16.56 5.38 3.00
N LYS A 43 -15.62 4.59 2.45
CA LYS A 43 -15.88 3.60 1.39
C LYS A 43 -15.60 2.15 1.77
N ASN A 44 -14.95 1.88 2.91
CA ASN A 44 -14.51 0.53 3.25
C ASN A 44 -14.54 0.32 4.79
N ASN A 45 -15.22 -0.71 5.28
CA ASN A 45 -15.50 -0.96 6.71
C ASN A 45 -14.28 -1.29 7.61
N PHE A 46 -13.06 -0.96 7.17
CA PHE A 46 -11.81 -1.27 7.87
C PHE A 46 -10.82 -0.12 7.70
N GLU A 47 -10.33 0.37 8.83
CA GLU A 47 -9.47 1.56 8.94
C GLU A 47 -8.01 1.22 8.60
N HIS A 48 -7.41 0.17 9.18
CA HIS A 48 -5.99 -0.16 8.93
C HIS A 48 -5.80 -1.56 8.36
N VAL A 49 -4.94 -1.70 7.35
CA VAL A 49 -4.55 -2.99 6.78
C VAL A 49 -3.03 -3.12 6.73
N SER A 50 -2.54 -4.22 7.29
CA SER A 50 -1.14 -4.62 7.21
C SER A 50 -0.89 -5.56 6.03
N TYR A 51 0.09 -5.23 5.20
CA TYR A 51 0.53 -6.04 4.07
C TYR A 51 2.00 -6.43 4.23
N SER A 52 2.39 -7.56 3.65
CA SER A 52 3.79 -8.03 3.69
C SER A 52 4.53 -7.63 2.42
N TYR A 53 5.86 -7.46 2.51
CA TYR A 53 6.68 -7.29 1.30
C TYR A 53 6.66 -8.51 0.39
N THR A 54 6.41 -9.69 0.96
CA THR A 54 6.23 -10.90 0.15
C THR A 54 5.03 -10.79 -0.78
N ASP A 55 3.95 -10.12 -0.38
CA ASP A 55 2.79 -9.92 -1.25
C ASP A 55 3.08 -9.01 -2.44
N LEU A 56 3.96 -8.02 -2.27
CA LEU A 56 4.48 -7.18 -3.36
C LEU A 56 5.38 -8.00 -4.29
N LEU A 57 6.26 -8.81 -3.71
CA LEU A 57 7.19 -9.65 -4.45
C LEU A 57 6.46 -10.72 -5.28
N THR A 58 5.40 -11.32 -4.73
CA THR A 58 4.57 -12.32 -5.42
C THR A 58 3.50 -11.69 -6.30
N LYS A 59 3.40 -10.36 -6.36
CA LYS A 59 2.38 -9.61 -7.10
C LYS A 59 0.94 -9.96 -6.68
N ASN A 60 0.75 -10.37 -5.43
CA ASN A 60 -0.58 -10.52 -4.84
C ASN A 60 -1.24 -9.17 -4.59
N ILE A 61 -0.41 -8.14 -4.35
CA ILE A 61 -0.82 -6.75 -4.22
C ILE A 61 0.06 -5.85 -5.09
N GLU A 62 -0.51 -4.76 -5.58
CA GLU A 62 0.18 -3.65 -6.23
C GLU A 62 -0.11 -2.37 -5.45
N LEU A 63 0.88 -1.49 -5.36
CA LEU A 63 0.76 -0.17 -4.73
C LEU A 63 1.11 0.88 -5.77
N GLU A 64 0.20 1.80 -5.99
CA GLU A 64 0.43 3.01 -6.78
C GLU A 64 0.51 4.18 -5.80
N PHE A 65 1.73 4.63 -5.49
CA PHE A 65 1.93 5.86 -4.73
C PHE A 65 1.59 7.05 -5.62
N ASP A 66 0.94 8.08 -5.07
CA ASP A 66 0.60 9.32 -5.79
C ASP A 66 1.81 10.28 -5.89
N ASP A 67 2.99 9.84 -5.46
CA ASP A 67 4.21 10.63 -5.41
C ASP A 67 4.86 10.79 -6.78
N GLU A 68 4.85 12.02 -7.28
CA GLU A 68 5.62 12.46 -8.44
C GLU A 68 7.14 12.60 -8.16
N GLU A 69 7.63 12.43 -6.93
CA GLU A 69 9.06 12.61 -6.61
C GLU A 69 9.57 11.65 -5.53
N ALA A 70 10.01 10.46 -5.92
CA ALA A 70 11.01 9.70 -5.16
C ALA A 70 11.98 8.97 -6.09
N GLU A 71 12.57 9.74 -6.99
CA GLU A 71 13.82 9.38 -7.64
C GLU A 71 14.90 10.35 -7.15
N GLU A 72 15.37 10.19 -5.91
CA GLU A 72 16.65 10.79 -5.48
C GLU A 72 17.21 10.06 -4.24
N ALA A 73 17.62 8.82 -4.44
CA ALA A 73 18.61 8.17 -3.59
C ALA A 73 19.45 7.25 -4.47
N GLU A 74 20.49 7.82 -5.10
CA GLU A 74 21.84 7.25 -5.25
C GLU A 74 22.54 7.83 -6.50
N ALA A 75 23.41 8.84 -6.31
CA ALA A 75 24.67 9.05 -7.06
C ALA A 75 25.56 10.08 -6.35
#